data_AF-A0A2B7ZPZ1-F1
#
_entry.id   AF-A0A2B7ZPZ1-F1
#
_cell.length_a   1.000
_cell.length_b   1.000
_cell.length_c   1.000
_cell.angle_alpha   90.00
_cell.angle_beta   90.00
_cell.angle_gamma   90.00
#
_symmetry.space_group_name_H-M   'P 1'
#
loop_
_entity.id
_entity.type
_entity.pdbx_description
1 polymer ?
#
loop_
_entity_poly.entity_id
_entity_poly.type
_entity_poly.pdbx_seq_one_letter_code
_entity_poly.pdbx_strand_id
1 'polypeptide(L)'
;MRPAKEKQIQKWIDEVNNALFELEESFTVTASKTVDLRLKTRSAERNTYSLSKQQHLLRKQKNNQQSGAFPAPHPYPKPKICRELINLEPTCIRETRLRKRPLPKPAGISFSAQQVQAREQEARRGGRQTSPRETRRAAALSLASRKRKATSSASGNYDSVADHDTHQERYRLKSSTPSTFTSRRQLQRLEHAKPRVKFVVFAMHNKADFVAEVRRQWAEAQNQPISKQLRASIHEKYPLEFTFTKKAESPAAPEDSDEESRFFATVTAAYDMAAEAYTRHEDEEEWKNVAQTILYSLIPRGATEMMKVIPMRSLDIASSHLIPQVDHSASSKKLDFGIFFNPTHPNVSKLVNPILDKMPSLKFSPAEDKADSPQLVSIEVKSPDGSEYTSSLQLITWLAAGLQQLRELREQALLASGKGESEKGKRIENHETHPLHSFGISIVGHRWLIFAAVKNDDDDGDVNVYGPANMGDTLSCEGILRILRMLQWLKKWGETQYWSWLVKSVFEPLLAQSEVLSGNVKEEEE
;
A
#
# COMPACT_ATOMS: atom_id res chain seq x y z
N MET A 1 2.95 26.98 36.11
CA MET A 1 1.62 26.31 36.02
C MET A 1 1.20 25.86 34.62
N ARG A 2 1.72 26.41 33.51
CA ARG A 2 1.38 25.97 32.14
C ARG A 2 1.88 24.57 31.71
N PRO A 3 3.08 24.10 32.10
CA PRO A 3 3.63 22.82 31.60
C PRO A 3 2.86 21.58 32.02
N ALA A 4 2.19 21.63 33.17
CA ALA A 4 1.44 20.49 33.70
C ALA A 4 0.12 20.26 32.93
N LYS A 5 -0.54 21.34 32.48
CA LYS A 5 -1.76 21.25 31.66
C LYS A 5 -1.45 20.71 30.27
N GLU A 6 -0.33 21.11 29.69
CA GLU A 6 0.10 20.65 28.36
C GLU A 6 0.42 19.15 28.34
N LYS A 7 1.14 18.65 29.36
CA LYS A 7 1.35 17.19 29.53
C LYS A 7 0.06 16.41 29.72
N GLN A 8 -0.92 16.98 30.40
CA GLN A 8 -2.20 16.33 30.64
C GLN A 8 -3.08 16.29 29.38
N ILE A 9 -3.03 17.34 28.55
CA ILE A 9 -3.70 17.38 27.23
C ILE A 9 -3.05 16.36 26.29
N GLN A 10 -1.72 16.30 26.22
CA GLN A 10 -1.03 15.33 25.36
C GLN A 10 -1.36 13.88 25.75
N LYS A 11 -1.36 13.58 27.06
CA LYS A 11 -1.76 12.26 27.56
C LYS A 11 -3.18 11.89 27.13
N TRP A 12 -4.12 12.83 27.17
CA TRP A 12 -5.50 12.58 26.76
C TRP A 12 -5.62 12.35 25.25
N ILE A 13 -4.86 13.09 24.45
CA ILE A 13 -4.75 12.88 23.00
C ILE A 13 -4.22 11.47 22.70
N ASP A 14 -3.16 11.04 23.40
CA ASP A 14 -2.56 9.72 23.21
C ASP A 14 -3.54 8.59 23.60
N GLU A 15 -4.29 8.75 24.70
CA GLU A 15 -5.32 7.80 25.13
C GLU A 15 -6.47 7.68 24.11
N VAL A 16 -6.97 8.81 23.58
CA VAL A 16 -8.02 8.82 22.55
C VAL A 16 -7.52 8.20 21.24
N ASN A 17 -6.28 8.47 20.84
CA ASN A 17 -5.68 7.91 19.62
C ASN A 17 -5.50 6.39 19.74
N ASN A 18 -5.05 5.88 20.88
CA ASN A 18 -4.94 4.44 21.12
C ASN A 18 -6.33 3.78 21.07
N ALA A 19 -7.36 4.40 21.67
CA ALA A 19 -8.72 3.87 21.59
C ALA A 19 -9.28 3.87 20.16
N LEU A 20 -9.00 4.90 19.35
CA LEU A 20 -9.37 4.96 17.93
C LEU A 20 -8.65 3.91 17.10
N PHE A 21 -7.35 3.69 17.33
CA PHE A 21 -6.58 2.65 16.66
C PHE A 21 -7.11 1.25 17.01
N GLU A 22 -7.37 0.97 18.30
CA GLU A 22 -8.00 -0.28 18.73
C GLU A 22 -9.39 -0.45 18.11
N LEU A 23 -10.16 0.64 17.95
CA LEU A 23 -11.45 0.61 17.29
C LEU A 23 -11.31 0.27 15.80
N GLU A 24 -10.41 0.91 15.07
CA GLU A 24 -10.14 0.63 13.65
C GLU A 24 -9.60 -0.80 13.44
N GLU A 25 -8.71 -1.27 14.31
CA GLU A 25 -8.22 -2.65 14.32
C GLU A 25 -9.38 -3.62 14.62
N SER A 26 -10.24 -3.30 15.59
CA SER A 26 -11.43 -4.11 15.90
C SER A 26 -12.44 -4.14 14.74
N PHE A 27 -12.61 -3.03 14.02
CA PHE A 27 -13.44 -2.97 12.81
C PHE A 27 -12.84 -3.83 11.69
N THR A 28 -11.52 -3.79 11.53
CA THR A 28 -10.81 -4.59 10.52
C THR A 28 -10.87 -6.07 10.85
N VAL A 29 -10.67 -6.45 12.12
CA VAL A 29 -10.81 -7.83 12.61
C VAL A 29 -12.26 -8.30 12.55
N THR A 30 -13.23 -7.45 12.87
CA THR A 30 -14.66 -7.79 12.81
C THR A 30 -15.14 -7.91 11.37
N ALA A 31 -14.68 -7.04 10.47
CA ALA A 31 -14.93 -7.16 9.03
C ALA A 31 -14.33 -8.46 8.50
N SER A 32 -13.08 -8.78 8.86
CA SER A 32 -12.42 -10.05 8.50
C SER A 32 -13.20 -11.27 9.02
N LYS A 33 -13.61 -11.28 10.29
CA LYS A 33 -14.45 -12.35 10.86
C LYS A 33 -15.82 -12.46 10.19
N THR A 34 -16.44 -11.33 9.84
CA THR A 34 -17.74 -11.29 9.15
C THR A 34 -17.60 -11.82 7.72
N VAL A 35 -16.48 -11.52 7.06
CA VAL A 35 -16.12 -12.05 5.74
C VAL A 35 -15.88 -13.55 5.81
N ASP A 36 -15.08 -14.03 6.77
CA ASP A 36 -14.88 -15.46 7.03
C ASP A 36 -16.20 -16.18 7.31
N LEU A 37 -17.09 -15.59 8.10
CA LEU A 37 -18.41 -16.16 8.36
C LEU A 37 -19.24 -16.24 7.07
N ARG A 38 -19.29 -15.16 6.28
CA ARG A 38 -20.04 -15.10 5.02
C ARG A 38 -19.52 -16.10 3.99
N LEU A 39 -18.21 -16.27 3.90
CA LEU A 39 -17.57 -17.22 3.00
C LEU A 39 -17.82 -18.67 3.44
N LYS A 40 -17.78 -18.94 4.75
CA LYS A 40 -18.17 -20.24 5.31
C LYS A 40 -19.64 -20.56 5.03
N THR A 41 -20.55 -19.60 5.20
CA THR A 41 -21.98 -19.77 4.88
C THR A 41 -22.19 -20.05 3.39
N ARG A 42 -21.54 -19.30 2.49
CA ARG A 42 -21.62 -19.55 1.03
C ARG A 42 -21.07 -20.92 0.63
N SER A 43 -19.97 -21.37 1.25
CA SER A 43 -19.42 -22.72 1.03
C SER A 43 -20.40 -23.81 1.48
N ALA A 44 -21.03 -23.65 2.66
CA ALA A 44 -22.04 -24.57 3.16
C ALA A 44 -23.29 -24.62 2.26
N GLU A 45 -23.77 -23.49 1.75
CA GLU A 45 -24.90 -23.41 0.83
C GLU A 45 -24.60 -24.12 -0.50
N ARG A 46 -23.41 -23.92 -1.07
CA ARG A 46 -22.97 -24.62 -2.29
C ARG A 46 -22.86 -26.13 -2.09
N ASN A 47 -22.33 -26.57 -0.96
CA ASN A 47 -22.25 -28.00 -0.62
C ASN A 47 -23.65 -28.62 -0.48
N THR A 48 -24.58 -27.90 0.14
CA THR A 48 -25.98 -28.33 0.30
C THR A 48 -26.69 -28.44 -1.06
N TYR A 49 -26.46 -27.49 -1.96
CA TYR A 49 -26.98 -27.53 -3.33
C TYR A 49 -26.40 -28.71 -4.15
N SER A 50 -25.10 -28.97 -4.02
CA SER A 50 -24.44 -30.11 -4.66
C SER A 50 -25.00 -31.46 -4.18
N LEU A 51 -25.19 -31.61 -2.86
CA LEU A 51 -25.81 -32.80 -2.26
C LEU A 51 -27.25 -33.00 -2.72
N SER A 52 -28.05 -31.94 -2.80
CA SER A 52 -29.42 -31.99 -3.32
C SER A 52 -29.46 -32.42 -4.79
N LYS A 53 -28.53 -31.91 -5.61
CA LYS A 53 -28.37 -32.29 -7.02
C LYS A 53 -27.97 -33.75 -7.18
N GLN A 54 -27.04 -34.25 -6.36
CA GLN A 54 -26.64 -35.67 -6.35
C GLN A 54 -27.79 -36.58 -5.91
N GLN A 55 -28.55 -36.21 -4.88
CA GLN A 55 -29.74 -36.96 -4.45
C GLN A 55 -30.83 -36.98 -5.52
N HIS A 56 -31.03 -35.89 -6.25
CA HIS A 56 -31.96 -35.84 -7.37
C HIS A 56 -31.54 -36.77 -8.52
N LEU A 57 -30.25 -36.80 -8.86
CA LEU A 57 -29.70 -37.69 -9.88
C LEU A 57 -29.82 -39.17 -9.48
N LEU A 58 -29.55 -39.50 -8.21
CA LEU A 58 -29.74 -40.85 -7.67
C LEU A 58 -31.21 -41.29 -7.69
N ARG A 59 -32.15 -40.39 -7.40
CA ARG A 59 -33.59 -40.67 -7.53
C ARG A 59 -34.00 -40.90 -8.98
N LYS A 60 -33.49 -40.12 -9.93
CA LYS A 60 -33.74 -40.34 -11.37
C LYS A 60 -33.18 -41.69 -11.84
N GLN A 61 -31.98 -42.07 -11.40
CA GLN A 61 -31.42 -43.39 -11.72
C GLN A 61 -32.25 -44.54 -11.15
N LYS A 62 -32.69 -44.44 -9.88
CA LYS A 62 -33.58 -45.44 -9.28
C LYS A 62 -34.93 -45.55 -9.99
N ASN A 63 -35.52 -44.42 -10.38
CA ASN A 63 -36.79 -44.43 -11.14
C ASN A 63 -36.62 -45.02 -12.54
N ASN A 64 -35.49 -44.78 -13.21
CA ASN A 64 -35.18 -45.37 -14.52
C ASN A 64 -34.89 -46.88 -14.42
N GLN A 65 -34.40 -47.37 -13.28
CA GLN A 65 -34.22 -48.82 -13.05
C GLN A 65 -35.54 -49.53 -12.68
N GLN A 66 -36.57 -48.79 -12.25
CA GLN A 66 -37.85 -49.36 -11.81
C GLN A 66 -38.99 -49.20 -12.84
N SER A 67 -38.77 -48.57 -14.00
CA SER A 67 -39.83 -48.31 -14.98
C SER A 67 -39.54 -48.94 -16.35
N GLY A 68 -39.87 -50.22 -16.48
CA GLY A 68 -40.21 -50.84 -17.75
C GLY A 68 -41.69 -50.63 -18.09
N ALA A 69 -42.13 -49.38 -18.23
CA ALA A 69 -43.40 -48.99 -18.86
C ALA A 69 -43.56 -47.45 -18.80
N PHE A 70 -43.80 -46.83 -19.95
CA PHE A 70 -44.14 -45.41 -20.05
C PHE A 70 -45.59 -45.15 -19.58
N PRO A 71 -45.82 -44.03 -18.86
CA PRO A 71 -47.08 -43.33 -18.99
C PRO A 71 -46.91 -41.82 -19.27
N ALA A 72 -48.03 -41.26 -19.75
CA ALA A 72 -48.26 -39.92 -20.30
C ALA A 72 -47.98 -38.74 -19.33
N PRO A 73 -47.88 -37.49 -19.84
CA PRO A 73 -47.38 -36.35 -19.08
C PRO A 73 -48.45 -35.73 -18.17
N HIS A 74 -48.11 -35.51 -16.90
CA HIS A 74 -48.90 -34.70 -15.97
C HIS A 74 -48.08 -33.53 -15.40
N PRO A 75 -48.76 -32.42 -15.03
CA PRO A 75 -48.14 -31.12 -14.85
C PRO A 75 -47.41 -31.01 -13.50
N TYR A 76 -46.29 -30.28 -13.53
CA TYR A 76 -45.38 -30.05 -12.42
C TYR A 76 -46.05 -29.51 -11.15
N PRO A 77 -45.70 -30.01 -9.95
CA PRO A 77 -46.04 -29.34 -8.71
C PRO A 77 -45.03 -28.19 -8.44
N LYS A 78 -45.56 -27.02 -8.10
CA LYS A 78 -44.79 -25.87 -7.59
C LYS A 78 -44.08 -26.25 -6.27
N PRO A 79 -42.81 -25.86 -6.05
CA PRO A 79 -42.16 -26.11 -4.76
C PRO A 79 -42.79 -25.24 -3.67
N LYS A 80 -43.22 -25.88 -2.58
CA LYS A 80 -43.51 -25.20 -1.30
C LYS A 80 -42.19 -24.73 -0.71
N ILE A 81 -41.99 -23.42 -0.69
CA ILE A 81 -40.91 -22.76 0.05
C ILE A 81 -41.15 -23.01 1.55
N CYS A 82 -40.15 -23.54 2.24
CA CYS A 82 -40.12 -23.68 3.69
C CYS A 82 -40.28 -22.30 4.34
N ARG A 83 -41.39 -22.12 5.07
CA ARG A 83 -41.80 -20.88 5.73
C ARG A 83 -41.47 -20.93 7.22
N GLU A 84 -40.21 -21.27 7.57
CA GLU A 84 -39.77 -21.41 8.97
C GLU A 84 -38.47 -20.65 9.33
N LEU A 85 -38.00 -19.70 8.51
CA LEU A 85 -36.89 -18.82 8.89
C LEU A 85 -37.23 -17.32 8.83
N ILE A 86 -38.52 -16.99 8.90
CA ILE A 86 -39.02 -15.63 9.08
C ILE A 86 -39.89 -15.64 10.33
N ASN A 87 -39.26 -15.56 11.50
CA ASN A 87 -39.82 -15.09 12.77
C ASN A 87 -38.71 -15.09 13.83
N LEU A 88 -37.82 -14.10 13.77
CA LEU A 88 -37.11 -13.62 14.95
C LEU A 88 -37.34 -12.11 15.01
N GLU A 89 -38.26 -11.71 15.89
CA GLU A 89 -38.48 -10.32 16.24
C GLU A 89 -37.26 -9.74 16.97
N PRO A 90 -37.01 -8.43 16.85
CA PRO A 90 -35.89 -7.74 17.46
C PRO A 90 -36.25 -7.22 18.87
N THR A 91 -36.06 -8.03 19.91
CA THR A 91 -36.16 -7.56 21.31
C THR A 91 -35.05 -8.14 22.17
N CYS A 92 -33.83 -7.60 22.05
CA CYS A 92 -32.87 -7.58 23.15
C CYS A 92 -31.75 -6.55 22.95
N ILE A 93 -32.10 -5.26 22.91
CA ILE A 93 -31.15 -4.17 23.21
C ILE A 93 -31.88 -3.17 24.13
N ARG A 94 -32.06 -3.57 25.39
CA ARG A 94 -32.23 -2.65 26.51
C ARG A 94 -31.64 -3.32 27.75
N GLU A 95 -30.80 -2.55 28.45
CA GLU A 95 -30.19 -2.84 29.75
C GLU A 95 -28.87 -3.64 29.77
N THR A 96 -27.77 -2.94 29.53
CA THR A 96 -26.56 -3.13 30.36
C THR A 96 -26.26 -1.84 31.11
N ARG A 97 -26.89 -1.71 32.28
CA ARG A 97 -26.44 -0.82 33.35
C ARG A 97 -25.05 -1.27 33.80
N LEU A 98 -24.07 -0.37 33.72
CA LEU A 98 -22.74 -0.52 34.30
C LEU A 98 -22.86 -0.73 35.82
N ARG A 99 -22.80 -1.99 36.27
CA ARG A 99 -22.51 -2.32 37.67
C ARG A 99 -21.00 -2.16 37.90
N LYS A 100 -20.62 -1.08 38.58
CA LYS A 100 -19.28 -0.92 39.15
C LYS A 100 -19.02 -2.05 40.15
N ARG A 101 -18.02 -2.89 39.89
CA ARG A 101 -17.38 -3.73 40.93
C ARG A 101 -16.17 -2.97 41.49
N PRO A 102 -15.97 -2.95 42.82
CA PRO A 102 -14.79 -2.33 43.42
C PRO A 102 -13.56 -3.22 43.24
N LEU A 103 -12.43 -2.60 42.90
CA LEU A 103 -11.12 -3.25 42.85
C LEU A 103 -10.56 -3.49 44.27
N PRO A 104 -9.73 -4.53 44.49
CA PRO A 104 -9.10 -4.79 45.78
C PRO A 104 -8.01 -3.75 46.08
N LYS A 105 -7.92 -3.33 47.34
CA LYS A 105 -6.85 -2.46 47.86
C LYS A 105 -5.50 -3.20 47.81
N PRO A 106 -4.41 -2.59 47.30
CA PRO A 106 -3.07 -3.13 47.51
C PRO A 106 -2.59 -2.82 48.93
N ALA A 107 -2.03 -3.84 49.58
CA ALA A 107 -1.33 -3.73 50.86
C ALA A 107 -0.11 -2.80 50.71
N GLY A 108 0.07 -1.92 51.70
CA GLY A 108 1.11 -0.92 51.72
C GLY A 108 2.50 -1.49 51.97
N ILE A 109 3.49 -0.94 51.27
CA ILE A 109 4.90 -0.94 51.68
C ILE A 109 5.36 0.51 51.59
N SER A 110 5.65 1.11 52.75
CA SER A 110 6.19 2.45 52.89
C SER A 110 7.69 2.45 52.62
N PHE A 111 8.16 3.28 51.68
CA PHE A 111 9.57 3.68 51.62
C PHE A 111 9.70 5.11 52.14
N SER A 112 10.56 5.29 53.16
CA SER A 112 10.81 6.55 53.85
C SER A 112 11.76 7.45 53.06
N ALA A 113 11.60 8.75 53.24
CA ALA A 113 12.29 9.84 52.54
C ALA A 113 13.76 10.06 52.97
N GLN A 114 14.54 9.00 53.20
CA GLN A 114 15.94 9.10 53.64
C GLN A 114 17.01 8.63 52.63
N GLN A 115 16.64 8.15 51.44
CA GLN A 115 17.62 7.65 50.45
C GLN A 115 17.96 8.60 49.30
N VAL A 116 17.39 9.82 49.26
CA VAL A 116 17.66 10.78 48.18
C VAL A 116 18.81 11.74 48.51
N GLN A 117 19.17 11.92 49.79
CA GLN A 117 20.25 12.85 50.19
C GLN A 117 21.67 12.27 50.19
N ALA A 118 21.84 10.95 49.98
CA ALA A 118 23.16 10.32 49.99
C ALA A 118 23.86 10.29 48.61
N ARG A 119 23.16 10.57 47.50
CA ARG A 119 23.74 10.51 46.13
C ARG A 119 24.21 11.84 45.56
N GLU A 120 23.88 12.96 46.19
CA GLU A 120 24.28 14.30 45.72
C GLU A 120 25.62 14.80 46.30
N GLN A 121 26.21 14.10 47.29
CA GLN A 121 27.49 14.49 47.89
C GLN A 121 28.73 13.79 47.28
N GLU A 122 28.57 12.75 46.47
CA GLU A 122 29.70 12.11 45.77
C GLU A 122 30.11 12.79 44.46
N ALA A 123 29.27 13.66 43.89
CA ALA A 123 29.54 14.33 42.61
C ALA A 123 30.40 15.61 42.72
N ARG A 124 30.92 15.96 43.91
CA ARG A 124 31.64 17.23 44.14
C ARG A 124 33.07 17.12 44.65
N ARG A 125 33.71 15.95 44.58
CA ARG A 125 35.14 15.82 44.94
C ARG A 125 35.95 15.14 43.87
N GLY A 126 36.91 15.90 43.31
CA GLY A 126 38.17 15.34 42.85
C GLY A 126 38.45 15.49 41.35
N GLY A 127 39.00 16.63 40.97
CA GLY A 127 39.91 16.68 39.83
C GLY A 127 41.31 16.23 40.25
N ARG A 128 41.99 15.43 39.43
CA ARG A 128 43.44 15.56 39.16
C ARG A 128 43.94 14.59 38.08
N GLN A 129 44.66 15.19 37.13
CA GLN A 129 45.88 14.70 36.45
C GLN A 129 45.91 13.29 35.85
N THR A 130 45.93 13.27 34.53
CA THR A 130 46.37 12.17 33.68
C THR A 130 47.91 12.05 33.72
N SER A 131 48.40 10.81 33.82
CA SER A 131 49.78 10.46 33.46
C SER A 131 49.79 9.20 32.58
N PRO A 132 50.81 8.99 31.72
CA PRO A 132 50.75 8.07 30.60
C PRO A 132 51.53 6.77 30.88
N ARG A 133 50.82 5.66 31.01
CA ARG A 133 51.40 4.31 30.87
C ARG A 133 50.28 3.27 30.86
N GLU A 134 49.92 2.78 29.68
CA GLU A 134 49.45 1.39 29.45
C GLU A 134 49.11 1.20 27.97
N THR A 135 50.15 1.25 27.15
CA THR A 135 50.12 0.77 25.76
C THR A 135 50.97 -0.49 25.71
N ARG A 136 50.37 -1.66 25.88
CA ARG A 136 50.90 -2.99 25.49
C ARG A 136 49.97 -4.10 26.00
N ARG A 137 48.86 -4.36 25.31
CA ARG A 137 48.18 -5.68 25.30
C ARG A 137 46.99 -5.82 24.32
N ALA A 138 47.09 -5.24 23.12
CA ALA A 138 46.07 -5.43 22.08
C ALA A 138 46.67 -5.54 20.67
N ALA A 139 47.75 -6.30 20.52
CA ALA A 139 48.40 -6.57 19.23
C ALA A 139 48.82 -8.05 19.09
N ALA A 140 47.96 -8.96 19.51
CA ALA A 140 48.13 -10.39 19.29
C ALA A 140 46.74 -11.03 19.19
N LEU A 141 46.15 -11.05 17.99
CA LEU A 141 45.09 -11.96 17.52
C LEU A 141 44.53 -11.49 16.14
N SER A 142 45.40 -11.35 15.13
CA SER A 142 44.94 -11.17 13.74
C SER A 142 45.97 -11.65 12.71
N LEU A 143 46.43 -12.90 12.87
CA LEU A 143 47.33 -13.56 11.92
C LEU A 143 47.16 -15.08 12.00
N ALA A 144 45.98 -15.57 11.61
CA ALA A 144 45.77 -16.97 11.28
C ALA A 144 44.56 -17.12 10.37
N SER A 145 44.80 -17.24 9.07
CA SER A 145 44.07 -18.09 8.09
C SER A 145 44.17 -17.51 6.68
N ARG A 146 45.36 -17.66 6.07
CA ARG A 146 45.54 -17.71 4.62
C ARG A 146 46.32 -18.97 4.28
N LYS A 147 45.97 -19.55 3.12
CA LYS A 147 46.60 -20.64 2.34
C LYS A 147 46.16 -22.07 2.65
N ARG A 148 45.46 -22.66 1.67
CA ARG A 148 45.95 -23.61 0.63
C ARG A 148 44.70 -24.10 -0.16
N LYS A 149 44.70 -24.49 -1.44
CA LYS A 149 45.64 -24.49 -2.58
C LYS A 149 44.79 -24.94 -3.80
N ALA A 150 45.17 -24.51 -4.99
CA ALA A 150 44.47 -24.75 -6.26
C ALA A 150 44.81 -26.10 -6.94
N THR A 151 44.00 -26.44 -7.97
CA THR A 151 44.33 -26.95 -9.33
C THR A 151 43.79 -28.32 -9.80
N SER A 152 43.43 -28.28 -11.11
CA SER A 152 43.28 -29.35 -12.13
C SER A 152 41.92 -30.05 -12.23
N SER A 153 41.46 -30.59 -13.37
CA SER A 153 41.40 -30.22 -14.81
C SER A 153 40.76 -31.42 -15.54
N ALA A 154 39.95 -31.14 -16.57
CA ALA A 154 39.72 -31.92 -17.79
C ALA A 154 39.00 -33.31 -17.79
N SER A 155 37.98 -33.35 -18.67
CA SER A 155 37.55 -34.41 -19.62
C SER A 155 37.02 -35.78 -19.15
N GLY A 156 35.88 -36.18 -19.74
CA GLY A 156 35.48 -37.59 -19.89
C GLY A 156 34.00 -37.80 -20.20
N ASN A 157 33.65 -37.97 -21.48
CA ASN A 157 32.41 -38.61 -21.94
C ASN A 157 32.39 -40.10 -21.53
N TYR A 158 31.23 -40.64 -21.15
CA TYR A 158 30.79 -42.01 -21.48
C TYR A 158 29.28 -42.15 -21.24
N ASP A 159 28.59 -42.69 -22.25
CA ASP A 159 27.24 -43.28 -22.18
C ASP A 159 27.21 -44.51 -21.28
N SER A 160 26.07 -44.78 -20.62
CA SER A 160 25.40 -46.10 -20.55
C SER A 160 24.42 -46.22 -19.37
N VAL A 161 23.14 -46.41 -19.74
CA VAL A 161 22.18 -47.44 -19.27
C VAL A 161 22.03 -47.77 -17.78
N ALA A 162 20.79 -47.54 -17.31
CA ALA A 162 19.98 -48.23 -16.30
C ALA A 162 20.68 -48.93 -15.11
N ASP A 163 20.29 -48.56 -13.89
CA ASP A 163 19.41 -49.43 -13.12
C ASP A 163 18.75 -48.72 -11.93
N HIS A 164 17.65 -49.31 -11.49
CA HIS A 164 16.84 -48.98 -10.33
C HIS A 164 17.65 -48.66 -9.06
N ASP A 165 17.31 -47.56 -8.38
CA ASP A 165 17.32 -47.62 -6.92
C ASP A 165 16.28 -46.73 -6.24
N THR A 166 15.49 -47.40 -5.40
CA THR A 166 14.40 -46.88 -4.59
C THR A 166 14.92 -46.02 -3.44
N HIS A 167 14.84 -44.70 -3.60
CA HIS A 167 14.98 -43.77 -2.47
C HIS A 167 13.63 -43.16 -2.10
N GLN A 168 13.12 -43.59 -0.94
CA GLN A 168 12.11 -42.88 -0.16
C GLN A 168 12.56 -41.44 0.09
N GLU A 169 12.03 -40.50 -0.70
CA GLU A 169 12.07 -39.09 -0.37
C GLU A 169 11.18 -38.84 0.86
N ARG A 170 11.83 -38.76 2.03
CA ARG A 170 11.28 -38.06 3.17
C ARG A 170 11.04 -36.62 2.76
N TYR A 171 9.80 -36.29 2.41
CA TYR A 171 9.29 -34.92 2.39
C TYR A 171 9.48 -34.30 3.78
N ARG A 172 10.67 -33.72 4.00
CA ARG A 172 10.86 -32.72 5.05
C ARG A 172 10.13 -31.48 4.56
N LEU A 173 8.86 -31.37 4.96
CA LEU A 173 8.16 -30.09 5.12
C LEU A 173 9.04 -29.19 5.98
N LYS A 174 9.94 -28.44 5.35
CA LYS A 174 10.57 -27.29 5.98
C LYS A 174 9.46 -26.28 6.17
N SER A 175 8.91 -26.24 7.38
CA SER A 175 8.00 -25.19 7.82
C SER A 175 8.72 -23.83 7.69
N SER A 176 8.53 -23.17 6.54
CA SER A 176 9.06 -21.85 6.26
C SER A 176 8.18 -20.80 6.92
N THR A 177 8.36 -20.57 8.21
CA THR A 177 7.79 -19.40 8.88
C THR A 177 8.82 -18.72 9.78
N PRO A 178 9.59 -17.78 9.19
CA PRO A 178 10.02 -16.60 9.95
C PRO A 178 9.97 -15.27 9.15
N SER A 179 9.12 -15.09 8.11
CA SER A 179 9.16 -13.87 7.25
C SER A 179 8.33 -12.67 7.75
N THR A 180 7.27 -12.89 8.54
CA THR A 180 6.41 -11.80 9.03
C THR A 180 7.05 -11.03 10.18
N PHE A 181 7.72 -11.75 11.09
CA PHE A 181 8.45 -11.14 12.20
C PHE A 181 9.62 -10.27 11.72
N THR A 182 10.23 -10.61 10.58
CA THR A 182 11.29 -9.79 9.98
C THR A 182 10.74 -8.53 9.32
N SER A 183 9.61 -8.62 8.60
CA SER A 183 9.03 -7.47 7.90
C SER A 183 8.54 -6.37 8.85
N ARG A 184 7.84 -6.74 9.95
CA ARG A 184 7.42 -5.77 10.97
C ARG A 184 8.62 -5.08 11.63
N ARG A 185 9.66 -5.85 11.97
CA ARG A 185 10.90 -5.29 12.55
C ARG A 185 11.65 -4.41 11.55
N GLN A 186 11.63 -4.76 10.26
CA GLN A 186 12.21 -3.93 9.19
C GLN A 186 11.45 -2.61 9.04
N LEU A 187 10.12 -2.61 9.09
CA LEU A 187 9.32 -1.37 9.10
C LEU A 187 9.68 -0.47 10.27
N GLN A 188 9.77 -1.02 11.49
CA GLN A 188 10.20 -0.27 12.68
C GLN A 188 11.61 0.29 12.53
N ARG A 189 12.51 -0.44 11.87
CA ARG A 189 13.87 0.05 11.59
C ARG A 189 13.90 1.23 10.62
N LEU A 190 12.91 1.36 9.73
CA LEU A 190 12.83 2.52 8.84
C LEU A 190 12.64 3.84 9.61
N GLU A 191 12.05 3.82 10.81
CA GLU A 191 11.94 5.00 11.68
C GLU A 191 13.30 5.52 12.19
N HIS A 192 14.33 4.67 12.09
CA HIS A 192 15.72 4.96 12.45
C HIS A 192 16.64 5.00 11.23
N ALA A 193 16.09 4.88 10.01
CA ALA A 193 16.87 4.95 8.78
C ALA A 193 17.41 6.36 8.51
N LYS A 194 18.28 6.48 7.51
CA LYS A 194 18.69 7.78 6.94
C LYS A 194 18.33 7.83 5.45
N PRO A 195 17.41 8.72 5.01
CA PRO A 195 16.52 9.52 5.86
C PRO A 195 15.54 8.66 6.67
N ARG A 196 14.99 9.18 7.78
CA ARG A 196 14.04 8.41 8.59
C ARG A 196 12.69 8.35 7.89
N VAL A 197 11.99 7.24 8.05
CA VAL A 197 10.62 7.08 7.55
C VAL A 197 9.68 6.93 8.74
N LYS A 198 8.85 7.94 8.98
CA LYS A 198 7.87 7.99 10.07
C LYS A 198 6.51 7.54 9.57
N PHE A 199 5.89 6.63 10.31
CA PHE A 199 4.54 6.17 10.04
C PHE A 199 3.55 7.05 10.79
N VAL A 200 2.58 7.62 10.07
CA VAL A 200 1.59 8.52 10.65
C VAL A 200 0.20 7.97 10.37
N VAL A 201 -0.59 7.79 11.44
CA VAL A 201 -1.97 7.33 11.30
C VAL A 201 -2.80 8.44 10.66
N PHE A 202 -3.63 8.10 9.68
CA PHE A 202 -4.49 9.09 9.01
C PHE A 202 -5.41 9.85 9.96
N ALA A 203 -5.73 9.34 11.14
CA ALA A 203 -6.59 9.98 12.13
C ALA A 203 -5.92 11.14 12.89
N MET A 204 -4.59 11.17 13.00
CA MET A 204 -3.91 12.16 13.84
C MET A 204 -3.99 13.58 13.26
N HIS A 205 -4.21 14.57 14.15
CA HIS A 205 -4.53 15.97 13.82
C HIS A 205 -3.32 16.85 13.45
N ASN A 206 -2.08 16.36 13.56
CA ASN A 206 -0.87 17.10 13.19
C ASN A 206 -0.53 16.91 11.70
N LYS A 207 -1.47 17.23 10.82
CA LYS A 207 -1.28 17.00 9.38
C LYS A 207 -0.66 18.21 8.73
N ALA A 208 0.30 17.96 7.84
CA ALA A 208 0.58 18.91 6.78
C ALA A 208 -0.73 19.23 6.04
N ASP A 209 -0.95 20.50 5.73
CA ASP A 209 -2.21 20.98 5.12
C ASP A 209 -2.58 20.16 3.87
N PHE A 210 -1.57 19.75 3.10
CA PHE A 210 -1.71 18.85 1.96
C PHE A 210 -2.46 17.55 2.28
N VAL A 211 -2.10 16.84 3.35
CA VAL A 211 -2.69 15.52 3.68
C VAL A 211 -4.11 15.66 4.21
N ALA A 212 -4.40 16.76 4.92
CA ALA A 212 -5.75 17.06 5.36
C ALA A 212 -6.66 17.32 4.15
N GLU A 213 -6.19 18.12 3.19
CA GLU A 213 -6.92 18.44 1.98
C GLU A 213 -7.12 17.21 1.08
N VAL A 214 -6.07 16.43 0.84
CA VAL A 214 -6.16 15.17 0.10
C VAL A 214 -7.16 14.20 0.75
N ARG A 215 -7.14 14.06 2.09
CA ARG A 215 -8.11 13.22 2.81
C ARG A 215 -9.54 13.72 2.64
N ARG A 216 -9.76 15.04 2.65
CA ARG A 216 -11.07 15.64 2.42
C ARG A 216 -11.58 15.29 1.02
N GLN A 217 -10.73 15.46 0.00
CA GLN A 217 -11.07 15.12 -1.38
C GLN A 217 -11.31 13.61 -1.57
N TRP A 218 -10.57 12.74 -0.88
CA TRP A 218 -10.81 11.29 -0.89
C TRP A 218 -12.16 10.92 -0.31
N ALA A 219 -12.50 11.50 0.84
CA ALA A 219 -13.81 11.29 1.44
C ALA A 219 -14.94 11.75 0.49
N GLU A 220 -14.76 12.88 -0.19
CA GLU A 220 -15.70 13.37 -1.18
C GLU A 220 -15.83 12.41 -2.38
N ALA A 221 -14.71 11.95 -2.94
CA ALA A 221 -14.70 10.99 -4.05
C ALA A 221 -15.37 9.66 -3.69
N GLN A 222 -15.13 9.13 -2.49
CA GLN A 222 -15.74 7.87 -2.05
C GLN A 222 -17.25 7.99 -1.84
N ASN A 223 -17.73 9.16 -1.42
CA ASN A 223 -19.13 9.42 -1.12
C ASN A 223 -19.96 9.85 -2.34
N GLN A 224 -19.40 9.81 -3.55
CA GLN A 224 -20.17 10.11 -4.75
C GLN A 224 -21.40 9.18 -4.87
N PRO A 225 -22.57 9.68 -5.28
CA PRO A 225 -23.74 8.83 -5.45
C PRO A 225 -23.58 7.89 -6.65
N ILE A 226 -24.22 6.73 -6.59
CA ILE A 226 -24.28 5.77 -7.71
C ILE A 226 -25.57 6.02 -8.46
N SER A 227 -25.52 6.00 -9.79
CA SER A 227 -26.73 6.17 -10.60
C SER A 227 -27.73 5.04 -10.37
N LYS A 228 -29.01 5.33 -10.66
CA LYS A 228 -30.09 4.34 -10.50
C LYS A 228 -29.94 3.18 -11.48
N GLN A 229 -29.49 3.46 -12.70
CA GLN A 229 -29.29 2.45 -13.74
C GLN A 229 -28.14 1.50 -13.39
N LEU A 230 -26.94 2.01 -13.09
CA LEU A 230 -25.82 1.16 -12.66
C LEU A 230 -26.17 0.32 -11.43
N ARG A 231 -26.88 0.91 -10.47
CA ARG A 231 -27.41 0.18 -9.30
C ARG A 231 -28.37 -0.95 -9.72
N ALA A 232 -29.30 -0.67 -10.63
CA ALA A 232 -30.25 -1.65 -11.13
C ALA A 232 -29.53 -2.80 -11.86
N SER A 233 -28.56 -2.50 -12.72
CA SER A 233 -27.76 -3.51 -13.43
C SER A 233 -26.95 -4.40 -12.47
N ILE A 234 -26.34 -3.82 -11.44
CA ILE A 234 -25.64 -4.58 -10.39
C ILE A 234 -26.63 -5.47 -9.62
N HIS A 235 -27.77 -4.93 -9.21
CA HIS A 235 -28.78 -5.69 -8.48
C HIS A 235 -29.41 -6.81 -9.32
N GLU A 236 -29.60 -6.58 -10.62
CA GLU A 236 -30.08 -7.60 -11.56
C GLU A 236 -29.11 -8.78 -11.66
N LYS A 237 -27.80 -8.50 -11.81
CA LYS A 237 -26.78 -9.56 -11.91
C LYS A 237 -26.49 -10.22 -10.56
N TYR A 238 -26.48 -9.45 -9.47
CA TYR A 238 -26.10 -9.89 -8.13
C TYR A 238 -27.18 -9.51 -7.10
N PRO A 239 -28.36 -10.15 -7.12
CA PRO A 239 -29.50 -9.76 -6.28
C PRO A 239 -29.27 -9.97 -4.76
N LEU A 240 -28.27 -10.77 -4.40
CA LEU A 240 -27.86 -11.02 -3.02
C LEU A 240 -26.69 -10.14 -2.58
N GLU A 241 -26.06 -9.40 -3.49
CA GLU A 241 -25.04 -8.41 -3.17
C GLU A 241 -25.71 -7.10 -2.77
N PHE A 242 -25.85 -6.92 -1.45
CA PHE A 242 -26.12 -5.68 -0.74
C PHE A 242 -27.30 -4.80 -1.21
N THR A 243 -28.14 -4.43 -0.25
CA THR A 243 -28.98 -3.24 -0.36
C THR A 243 -28.08 -2.01 -0.26
N PHE A 244 -27.83 -1.32 -1.37
CA PHE A 244 -27.21 0.00 -1.36
C PHE A 244 -27.87 0.85 -0.28
N THR A 245 -27.07 1.49 0.58
CA THR A 245 -27.64 2.37 1.60
C THR A 245 -28.46 3.47 0.90
N LYS A 246 -29.73 3.63 1.28
CA LYS A 246 -30.66 4.61 0.68
C LYS A 246 -30.14 6.05 0.65
N LYS A 247 -29.07 6.34 1.40
CA LYS A 247 -28.43 7.64 1.53
C LYS A 247 -27.69 8.11 0.27
N ALA A 248 -27.48 7.25 -0.72
CA ALA A 248 -26.69 7.52 -1.92
C ALA A 248 -27.51 7.67 -3.22
N GLU A 249 -28.74 8.20 -3.16
CA GLU A 249 -29.50 8.52 -4.37
C GLU A 249 -29.18 9.94 -4.85
N SER A 250 -28.55 10.05 -6.03
CA SER A 250 -28.37 11.33 -6.69
C SER A 250 -29.70 11.80 -7.30
N PRO A 251 -30.07 13.07 -7.15
CA PRO A 251 -31.08 13.68 -8.01
C PRO A 251 -30.51 13.87 -9.42
N ALA A 252 -31.05 13.14 -10.39
CA ALA A 252 -30.94 13.38 -11.84
C ALA A 252 -29.53 13.72 -12.38
N ALA A 253 -28.58 12.78 -12.27
CA ALA A 253 -27.38 12.86 -13.10
C ALA A 253 -27.74 12.52 -14.56
N PRO A 254 -27.16 13.21 -15.56
CA PRO A 254 -27.35 12.87 -16.97
C PRO A 254 -26.88 11.43 -17.23
N GLU A 255 -27.71 10.67 -17.95
CA GLU A 255 -27.47 9.28 -18.33
C GLU A 255 -26.38 9.22 -19.41
N ASP A 256 -25.10 9.23 -19.03
CA ASP A 256 -24.03 8.79 -19.95
C ASP A 256 -24.00 7.24 -19.94
N SER A 257 -24.74 6.64 -20.88
CA SER A 257 -24.91 5.19 -20.97
C SER A 257 -23.60 4.43 -21.17
N ASP A 258 -22.59 5.06 -21.77
CA ASP A 258 -21.36 4.39 -22.18
C ASP A 258 -20.35 4.31 -21.04
N GLU A 259 -20.22 5.37 -20.23
CA GLU A 259 -19.41 5.32 -19.01
C GLU A 259 -20.01 4.34 -18.00
N GLU A 260 -21.33 4.37 -17.79
CA GLU A 260 -21.99 3.44 -16.87
C GLU A 260 -21.87 1.98 -17.30
N SER A 261 -21.99 1.70 -18.60
CA SER A 261 -21.79 0.35 -19.14
C SER A 261 -20.35 -0.13 -18.93
N ARG A 262 -19.36 0.75 -19.11
CA ARG A 262 -17.94 0.42 -18.84
C ARG A 262 -17.69 0.17 -17.35
N PHE A 263 -18.28 0.98 -16.48
CA PHE A 263 -18.22 0.76 -15.03
C PHE A 263 -18.83 -0.57 -14.64
N PHE A 264 -20.04 -0.86 -15.12
CA PHE A 264 -20.72 -2.11 -14.84
C PHE A 264 -19.90 -3.32 -15.28
N ALA A 265 -19.36 -3.27 -16.50
CA ALA A 265 -18.50 -4.33 -17.03
C ALA A 265 -17.24 -4.54 -16.19
N THR A 266 -16.58 -3.44 -15.78
CA THR A 266 -15.37 -3.49 -14.95
C THR A 266 -15.66 -4.04 -13.56
N VAL A 267 -16.70 -3.53 -12.89
CA VAL A 267 -17.11 -3.97 -11.54
C VAL A 267 -17.41 -5.46 -11.56
N THR A 268 -18.18 -5.88 -12.56
CA THR A 268 -18.55 -7.27 -12.80
C THR A 268 -17.33 -8.15 -13.00
N ALA A 269 -16.43 -7.78 -13.92
CA ALA A 269 -15.24 -8.56 -14.22
C ALA A 269 -14.32 -8.68 -12.99
N ALA A 270 -14.06 -7.56 -12.31
CA ALA A 270 -13.22 -7.55 -11.12
C ALA A 270 -13.82 -8.36 -9.97
N TYR A 271 -15.14 -8.28 -9.76
CA TYR A 271 -15.85 -9.05 -8.74
C TYR A 271 -15.78 -10.56 -9.03
N ASP A 272 -16.11 -10.96 -10.25
CA ASP A 272 -16.10 -12.37 -10.66
C ASP A 272 -14.67 -12.96 -10.56
N MET A 273 -13.65 -12.23 -11.06
CA MET A 273 -12.24 -12.64 -10.98
C MET A 273 -11.74 -12.74 -9.53
N ALA A 274 -12.05 -11.76 -8.68
CA ALA A 274 -11.62 -11.80 -7.29
C ALA A 274 -12.29 -12.94 -6.51
N ALA A 275 -13.57 -13.21 -6.77
CA ALA A 275 -14.29 -14.32 -6.16
C ALA A 275 -13.73 -15.67 -6.60
N GLU A 276 -13.36 -15.81 -7.87
CA GLU A 276 -12.73 -17.00 -8.43
C GLU A 276 -11.33 -17.23 -7.84
N ALA A 277 -10.48 -16.19 -7.86
CA ALA A 277 -9.14 -16.23 -7.30
C ALA A 277 -9.14 -16.62 -5.81
N TYR A 278 -10.06 -16.04 -5.03
CA TYR A 278 -10.23 -16.38 -3.63
C TYR A 278 -10.71 -17.83 -3.44
N THR A 279 -11.73 -18.26 -4.19
CA THR A 279 -12.32 -19.60 -4.05
C THR A 279 -11.32 -20.72 -4.39
N ARG A 280 -10.42 -20.46 -5.35
CA ARG A 280 -9.41 -21.43 -5.78
C ARG A 280 -8.10 -21.34 -5.02
N HIS A 281 -7.99 -20.40 -4.07
CA HIS A 281 -6.73 -20.13 -3.37
C HIS A 281 -5.59 -19.81 -4.34
N GLU A 282 -5.89 -19.02 -5.37
CA GLU A 282 -4.90 -18.64 -6.37
C GLU A 282 -3.79 -17.78 -5.75
N ASP A 283 -2.63 -17.83 -6.40
CA ASP A 283 -1.42 -17.13 -5.97
C ASP A 283 -1.43 -15.63 -6.33
N GLU A 284 -0.32 -14.97 -6.02
CA GLU A 284 -0.13 -13.53 -6.23
C GLU A 284 -0.39 -13.08 -7.69
N GLU A 285 -0.13 -13.92 -8.69
CA GLU A 285 -0.27 -13.55 -10.10
C GLU A 285 -1.74 -13.35 -10.50
N GLU A 286 -2.65 -14.19 -10.00
CA GLU A 286 -4.08 -14.01 -10.26
C GLU A 286 -4.64 -12.75 -9.58
N TRP A 287 -4.12 -12.40 -8.40
CA TRP A 287 -4.46 -11.12 -7.76
C TRP A 287 -3.92 -9.92 -8.53
N LYS A 288 -2.77 -10.07 -9.22
CA LYS A 288 -2.29 -9.05 -10.16
C LYS A 288 -3.22 -8.92 -11.37
N ASN A 289 -3.80 -10.01 -11.87
CA ASN A 289 -4.81 -9.97 -12.92
C ASN A 289 -6.07 -9.19 -12.47
N VAL A 290 -6.55 -9.42 -11.24
CA VAL A 290 -7.66 -8.63 -10.65
C VAL A 290 -7.30 -7.14 -10.59
N ALA A 291 -6.13 -6.80 -10.05
CA ALA A 291 -5.67 -5.41 -9.97
C ALA A 291 -5.55 -4.78 -11.35
N GLN A 292 -5.00 -5.52 -12.31
CA GLN A 292 -4.83 -5.13 -13.70
C GLN A 292 -6.17 -4.79 -14.37
N THR A 293 -7.20 -5.62 -14.19
CA THR A 293 -8.55 -5.37 -14.72
C THR A 293 -9.11 -4.04 -14.23
N ILE A 294 -8.94 -3.74 -12.94
CA ILE A 294 -9.40 -2.47 -12.35
C ILE A 294 -8.55 -1.30 -12.87
N LEU A 295 -7.22 -1.40 -12.85
CA LEU A 295 -6.31 -0.31 -13.21
C LEU A 295 -6.46 0.11 -14.69
N TYR A 296 -6.45 -0.85 -15.61
CA TYR A 296 -6.54 -0.54 -17.05
C TYR A 296 -7.93 -0.11 -17.51
N SER A 297 -8.97 -0.31 -16.70
CA SER A 297 -10.31 0.21 -17.00
C SER A 297 -10.37 1.75 -16.97
N LEU A 298 -9.54 2.38 -16.14
CA LEU A 298 -9.52 3.84 -15.92
C LEU A 298 -8.29 4.53 -16.51
N ILE A 299 -7.17 3.81 -16.58
CA ILE A 299 -5.92 4.28 -17.16
C ILE A 299 -5.53 3.32 -18.29
N PRO A 300 -6.16 3.45 -19.47
CA PRO A 300 -5.89 2.59 -20.61
C PRO A 300 -4.42 2.64 -21.02
N ARG A 301 -3.95 1.59 -21.71
CA ARG A 301 -2.59 1.53 -22.28
C ARG A 301 -2.40 2.43 -23.52
N GLY A 302 -3.34 3.32 -23.81
CA GLY A 302 -3.36 4.14 -25.02
C GLY A 302 -2.28 5.21 -25.02
N ALA A 303 -1.69 5.47 -26.19
CA ALA A 303 -0.68 6.52 -26.36
C ALA A 303 -1.23 7.95 -26.16
N THR A 304 -2.55 8.11 -26.23
CA THR A 304 -3.27 9.39 -26.09
C THR A 304 -3.53 9.79 -24.65
N GLU A 305 -3.40 8.86 -23.69
CA GLU A 305 -3.62 9.18 -22.28
C GLU A 305 -2.38 9.83 -21.70
N MET A 306 -2.59 10.84 -20.85
CA MET A 306 -1.51 11.55 -20.17
C MET A 306 -0.85 10.69 -19.08
N MET A 307 -1.58 9.71 -18.56
CA MET A 307 -1.08 8.74 -17.58
C MET A 307 -1.12 7.33 -18.15
N LYS A 308 -0.19 6.47 -17.71
CA LYS A 308 -0.14 5.06 -18.05
C LYS A 308 0.22 4.21 -16.84
N VAL A 309 -0.33 3.00 -16.78
CA VAL A 309 0.09 1.97 -15.81
C VAL A 309 1.22 1.15 -16.44
N ILE A 310 2.32 1.02 -15.72
CA ILE A 310 3.51 0.26 -16.15
C ILE A 310 3.72 -0.92 -15.19
N PRO A 311 3.84 -2.17 -15.69
CA PRO A 311 4.31 -3.29 -14.88
C PRO A 311 5.76 -3.07 -14.42
N MET A 312 6.03 -3.24 -13.13
CA MET A 312 7.34 -2.95 -12.51
C MET A 312 8.09 -4.19 -12.03
N ARG A 313 7.56 -5.39 -12.32
CA ARG A 313 8.03 -6.67 -11.77
C ARG A 313 9.50 -6.98 -12.04
N SER A 314 10.07 -6.42 -13.11
CA SER A 314 11.48 -6.60 -13.47
C SER A 314 12.37 -5.44 -13.02
N LEU A 315 11.81 -4.30 -12.61
CA LEU A 315 12.54 -3.07 -12.36
C LEU A 315 12.98 -2.97 -10.90
N ASP A 316 14.25 -2.64 -10.69
CA ASP A 316 14.79 -2.31 -9.38
C ASP A 316 14.79 -0.78 -9.16
N ILE A 317 15.05 -0.37 -7.93
CA ILE A 317 15.34 1.04 -7.64
C ILE A 317 16.71 1.35 -8.23
N ALA A 318 16.77 2.37 -9.09
CA ALA A 318 17.89 2.69 -9.95
C ALA A 318 19.21 2.96 -9.21
N SER A 319 19.16 3.31 -7.93
CA SER A 319 20.36 3.46 -7.11
C SER A 319 20.10 3.23 -5.63
N SER A 320 21.08 2.63 -4.95
CA SER A 320 21.02 2.32 -3.52
C SER A 320 21.02 3.55 -2.61
N HIS A 321 21.51 4.71 -3.09
CA HIS A 321 21.49 5.96 -2.30
C HIS A 321 20.08 6.54 -2.13
N LEU A 322 19.15 6.18 -3.03
CA LEU A 322 17.75 6.57 -2.91
C LEU A 322 17.02 5.81 -1.79
N ILE A 323 17.54 4.63 -1.42
CA ILE A 323 16.91 3.75 -0.44
C ILE A 323 17.24 4.22 0.99
N PRO A 324 16.26 4.30 1.90
CA PRO A 324 16.53 4.56 3.31
C PRO A 324 17.53 3.56 3.90
N GLN A 325 18.64 4.08 4.42
CA GLN A 325 19.74 3.27 4.92
C GLN A 325 19.47 2.80 6.36
N VAL A 326 19.39 1.48 6.56
CA VAL A 326 19.25 0.84 7.87
C VAL A 326 20.43 -0.12 8.08
N ASP A 327 21.38 0.23 8.95
CA ASP A 327 22.51 -0.62 9.34
C ASP A 327 23.19 -1.36 8.17
N HIS A 328 23.36 -0.68 7.02
CA HIS A 328 23.92 -1.22 5.77
C HIS A 328 23.15 -2.38 5.11
N SER A 329 21.89 -2.60 5.49
CA SER A 329 21.01 -3.67 5.00
C SER A 329 19.83 -3.13 4.20
N ALA A 330 20.09 -2.45 3.08
CA ALA A 330 19.06 -2.06 2.13
C ALA A 330 18.72 -3.27 1.24
N SER A 331 17.47 -3.78 1.29
CA SER A 331 17.00 -4.76 0.31
C SER A 331 16.32 -4.03 -0.85
N SER A 332 16.81 -4.18 -2.09
CA SER A 332 16.00 -3.82 -3.26
C SER A 332 14.84 -4.82 -3.31
N LYS A 333 13.62 -4.32 -3.17
CA LYS A 333 12.43 -5.12 -3.41
C LYS A 333 11.71 -4.47 -4.58
N LYS A 334 11.14 -5.27 -5.47
CA LYS A 334 10.43 -4.80 -6.65
C LYS A 334 8.98 -4.46 -6.30
N LEU A 335 8.34 -3.70 -7.18
CA LEU A 335 6.90 -3.45 -7.17
C LEU A 335 6.23 -4.21 -8.31
N ASP A 336 4.91 -4.41 -8.20
CA ASP A 336 4.13 -5.02 -9.28
C ASP A 336 3.76 -4.02 -10.37
N PHE A 337 3.33 -2.82 -9.98
CA PHE A 337 2.92 -1.78 -10.92
C PHE A 337 3.30 -0.37 -10.44
N GLY A 338 3.32 0.56 -11.38
CA GLY A 338 3.33 1.99 -11.07
C GLY A 338 2.47 2.77 -12.05
N ILE A 339 1.98 3.94 -11.62
CA ILE A 339 1.27 4.89 -12.48
C ILE A 339 2.21 6.04 -12.79
N PHE A 340 2.44 6.27 -14.08
CA PHE A 340 3.42 7.20 -14.61
C PHE A 340 2.75 8.20 -15.56
N PHE A 341 3.34 9.38 -15.70
CA PHE A 341 3.04 10.26 -16.81
C PHE A 341 3.60 9.65 -18.10
N ASN A 342 2.80 9.71 -19.16
CA ASN A 342 3.11 9.08 -20.42
C ASN A 342 4.03 9.99 -21.26
N PRO A 343 5.30 9.62 -21.50
CA PRO A 343 6.26 10.43 -22.26
C PRO A 343 5.86 10.66 -23.71
N THR A 344 4.92 9.88 -24.27
CA THR A 344 4.42 10.11 -25.64
C THR A 344 3.30 11.15 -25.70
N HIS A 345 2.69 11.49 -24.56
CA HIS A 345 1.59 12.44 -24.53
C HIS A 345 2.10 13.86 -24.81
N PRO A 346 1.47 14.67 -25.69
CA PRO A 346 1.98 15.98 -26.09
C PRO A 346 2.29 16.93 -24.93
N ASN A 347 1.48 16.92 -23.87
CA ASN A 347 1.74 17.78 -22.69
C ASN A 347 2.94 17.33 -21.85
N VAL A 348 3.33 16.06 -21.95
CA VAL A 348 4.46 15.48 -21.21
C VAL A 348 5.72 15.58 -22.07
N SER A 349 5.67 15.11 -23.31
CA SER A 349 6.80 15.07 -24.24
C SER A 349 7.43 16.45 -24.48
N LYS A 350 6.60 17.49 -24.62
CA LYS A 350 7.05 18.88 -24.84
C LYS A 350 7.91 19.45 -23.70
N LEU A 351 7.83 18.86 -22.51
CA LEU A 351 8.61 19.28 -21.33
C LEU A 351 9.73 18.28 -21.05
N VAL A 352 9.43 16.98 -21.08
CA VAL A 352 10.37 15.90 -20.75
C VAL A 352 11.49 15.78 -21.78
N ASN A 353 11.17 15.77 -23.08
CA ASN A 353 12.19 15.52 -24.12
C ASN A 353 13.26 16.63 -24.13
N PRO A 354 12.90 17.93 -24.14
CA PRO A 354 13.92 18.98 -24.14
C PRO A 354 14.80 19.01 -22.88
N ILE A 355 14.30 18.47 -21.75
CA ILE A 355 15.09 18.30 -20.53
C ILE A 355 16.08 17.14 -20.71
N LEU A 356 15.62 15.98 -21.18
CA LEU A 356 16.49 14.81 -21.38
C LEU A 356 17.52 15.02 -22.49
N ASP A 357 17.19 15.76 -23.55
CA ASP A 357 18.13 16.11 -24.61
C ASP A 357 19.33 16.91 -24.06
N LYS A 358 19.10 17.72 -23.02
CA LYS A 358 20.14 18.54 -22.36
C LYS A 358 20.80 17.84 -21.18
N MET A 359 20.03 17.04 -20.45
CA MET A 359 20.46 16.33 -19.25
C MET A 359 20.13 14.84 -19.38
N PRO A 360 20.85 14.08 -20.23
CA PRO A 360 20.52 12.67 -20.51
C PRO A 360 20.63 11.74 -19.31
N SER A 361 21.40 12.13 -18.29
CA SER A 361 21.56 11.37 -17.05
C SER A 361 20.43 11.59 -16.04
N LEU A 362 19.51 12.53 -16.31
CA LEU A 362 18.42 12.86 -15.41
C LEU A 362 17.36 11.75 -15.38
N LYS A 363 16.85 11.44 -14.19
CA LYS A 363 15.83 10.40 -14.00
C LYS A 363 14.59 11.00 -13.34
N PHE A 364 13.42 10.87 -13.97
CA PHE A 364 12.16 11.35 -13.42
C PHE A 364 11.44 10.37 -12.49
N SER A 365 11.98 9.16 -12.33
CA SER A 365 11.45 8.14 -11.41
C SER A 365 12.59 7.37 -10.73
N PRO A 366 12.33 6.79 -9.55
CA PRO A 366 13.32 5.93 -8.87
C PRO A 366 13.51 4.59 -9.59
N ALA A 367 12.70 4.24 -10.59
CA ALA A 367 12.76 2.96 -11.28
C ALA A 367 13.89 2.93 -12.30
N GLU A 368 14.59 1.80 -12.35
CA GLU A 368 15.57 1.51 -13.41
C GLU A 368 14.90 1.54 -14.80
N ASP A 369 15.59 2.09 -15.79
CA ASP A 369 15.13 2.18 -17.20
C ASP A 369 13.77 2.89 -17.45
N LYS A 370 13.37 3.77 -16.52
CA LYS A 370 12.18 4.65 -16.65
C LYS A 370 12.54 6.11 -16.39
N ALA A 371 13.70 6.52 -16.91
CA ALA A 371 14.21 7.87 -16.76
C ALA A 371 13.28 8.93 -17.37
N ASP A 372 12.55 8.59 -18.44
CA ASP A 372 11.67 9.48 -19.20
C ASP A 372 10.24 9.63 -18.68
N SER A 373 9.86 8.84 -17.67
CA SER A 373 8.48 8.72 -17.24
C SER A 373 8.38 9.16 -15.78
N PRO A 374 7.91 10.38 -15.48
CA PRO A 374 7.68 10.81 -14.11
C PRO A 374 6.67 9.91 -13.41
N GLN A 375 6.96 9.45 -12.20
CA GLN A 375 6.09 8.55 -11.45
C GLN A 375 5.16 9.32 -10.51
N LEU A 376 3.88 8.93 -10.47
CA LEU A 376 2.90 9.43 -9.49
C LEU A 376 2.64 8.41 -8.37
N VAL A 377 2.43 7.14 -8.74
CA VAL A 377 1.93 6.10 -7.82
C VAL A 377 2.77 4.85 -7.89
N SER A 378 3.03 4.24 -6.74
CA SER A 378 3.62 2.91 -6.56
C SER A 378 2.54 1.91 -6.16
N ILE A 379 2.54 0.69 -6.69
CA ILE A 379 1.52 -0.32 -6.39
C ILE A 379 2.16 -1.68 -6.12
N GLU A 380 1.83 -2.28 -4.98
CA GLU A 380 2.23 -3.63 -4.59
C GLU A 380 1.00 -4.52 -4.42
N VAL A 381 1.08 -5.75 -4.92
CA VAL A 381 0.01 -6.76 -4.85
C VAL A 381 0.50 -7.98 -4.09
N LYS A 382 -0.35 -8.50 -3.21
CA LYS A 382 -0.19 -9.77 -2.50
C LYS A 382 -1.45 -10.59 -2.61
N SER A 383 -1.29 -11.91 -2.60
CA SER A 383 -2.36 -12.85 -2.36
C SER A 383 -2.95 -12.67 -0.93
N PRO A 384 -4.15 -13.22 -0.63
CA PRO A 384 -4.79 -13.09 0.68
C PRO A 384 -3.99 -13.63 1.86
N ASP A 385 -3.15 -14.64 1.62
CA ASP A 385 -2.22 -15.23 2.58
C ASP A 385 -0.89 -14.45 2.68
N GLY A 386 -0.69 -13.49 1.77
CA GLY A 386 0.44 -12.58 1.78
C GLY A 386 0.43 -11.61 2.96
N SER A 387 1.62 -11.19 3.36
CA SER A 387 1.83 -10.32 4.53
C SER A 387 1.61 -8.85 4.17
N GLU A 388 0.63 -8.21 4.82
CA GLU A 388 0.38 -6.76 4.73
C GLU A 388 1.62 -5.94 5.14
N TYR A 389 2.38 -6.40 6.14
CA TYR A 389 3.64 -5.77 6.54
C TYR A 389 4.71 -5.89 5.46
N THR A 390 4.76 -7.01 4.74
CA THR A 390 5.73 -7.21 3.65
C THR A 390 5.38 -6.32 2.46
N SER A 391 4.09 -6.26 2.10
CA SER A 391 3.59 -5.33 1.09
C SER A 391 3.90 -3.87 1.45
N SER A 392 3.55 -3.47 2.68
CA SER A 392 3.79 -2.11 3.17
C SER A 392 5.28 -1.76 3.18
N LEU A 393 6.16 -2.69 3.57
CA LEU A 393 7.60 -2.48 3.58
C LEU A 393 8.13 -2.24 2.16
N GLN A 394 7.70 -3.05 1.18
CA GLN A 394 8.07 -2.86 -0.22
C GLN A 394 7.63 -1.49 -0.72
N LEU A 395 6.33 -1.21 -0.56
CA LEU A 395 5.70 0.01 -1.01
C LEU A 395 6.37 1.26 -0.42
N ILE A 396 6.60 1.26 0.89
CA ILE A 396 7.16 2.42 1.60
C ILE A 396 8.63 2.64 1.26
N THR A 397 9.40 1.58 1.04
CA THR A 397 10.78 1.70 0.53
C THR A 397 10.79 2.44 -0.81
N TRP A 398 9.85 2.11 -1.70
CA TRP A 398 9.71 2.78 -2.99
C TRP A 398 9.21 4.22 -2.88
N LEU A 399 8.25 4.50 -2.00
CA LEU A 399 7.79 5.88 -1.76
C LEU A 399 8.92 6.77 -1.27
N ALA A 400 9.72 6.28 -0.31
CA ALA A 400 10.87 7.02 0.18
C ALA A 400 11.92 7.27 -0.91
N ALA A 401 12.23 6.26 -1.73
CA ALA A 401 13.14 6.40 -2.87
C ALA A 401 12.62 7.37 -3.92
N GLY A 402 11.32 7.34 -4.23
CA GLY A 402 10.69 8.28 -5.16
C GLY A 402 10.74 9.72 -4.67
N LEU A 403 10.49 9.95 -3.38
CA LEU A 403 10.62 11.28 -2.78
C LEU A 403 12.06 11.77 -2.72
N GLN A 404 13.03 10.87 -2.53
CA GLN A 404 14.45 11.22 -2.61
C GLN A 404 14.85 11.61 -4.04
N GLN A 405 14.43 10.85 -5.05
CA GLN A 405 14.64 11.19 -6.47
C GLN A 405 14.00 12.54 -6.82
N LEU A 406 12.79 12.80 -6.33
CA LEU A 406 12.08 14.06 -6.57
C LEU A 406 12.75 15.25 -5.89
N ARG A 407 13.34 15.04 -4.71
CA ARG A 407 14.16 16.04 -4.04
C ARG A 407 15.38 16.40 -4.88
N GLU A 408 16.12 15.40 -5.35
CA GLU A 408 17.31 15.61 -6.19
C GLU A 408 16.96 16.33 -7.50
N LEU A 409 15.82 16.00 -8.11
CA LEU A 409 15.30 16.72 -9.27
C LEU A 409 15.02 18.19 -8.96
N ARG A 410 14.36 18.48 -7.84
CA ARG A 410 14.08 19.85 -7.40
C ARG A 410 15.38 20.61 -7.08
N GLU A 411 16.35 19.98 -6.43
CA GLU A 411 17.66 20.59 -6.15
C GLU A 411 18.39 20.96 -7.44
N GLN A 412 18.38 20.08 -8.45
CA GLN A 412 18.91 20.39 -9.78
C GLN A 412 18.14 21.53 -10.47
N ALA A 413 16.82 21.57 -10.33
CA ALA A 413 15.96 22.64 -10.86
C ALA A 413 16.29 24.01 -10.21
N LEU A 414 16.59 24.03 -8.91
CA LEU A 414 17.01 25.25 -8.20
C LEU A 414 18.39 25.73 -8.63
N LEU A 415 19.35 24.82 -8.81
CA LEU A 415 20.68 25.13 -9.35
C LEU A 415 20.57 25.69 -10.78
N ALA A 416 19.74 25.07 -11.61
CA ALA A 416 19.45 25.46 -12.99
C ALA A 416 18.89 26.89 -13.10
N SER A 417 18.07 27.32 -12.15
CA SER A 417 17.46 28.66 -12.14
C SER A 417 18.35 29.79 -11.60
N GLY A 418 19.61 29.52 -11.23
CA GLY A 418 20.52 30.51 -10.66
C GLY A 418 20.17 30.96 -9.23
N LYS A 419 19.11 30.41 -8.63
CA LYS A 419 18.72 30.68 -7.24
C LYS A 419 19.56 29.93 -6.20
N GLY A 420 20.32 28.91 -6.63
CA GLY A 420 21.05 27.99 -5.75
C GLY A 420 22.24 28.56 -4.95
N GLU A 421 22.79 29.74 -5.30
CA GLU A 421 23.94 30.33 -4.58
C GLU A 421 23.56 31.49 -3.66
N SER A 422 22.55 32.29 -4.01
CA SER A 422 22.16 33.45 -3.19
C SER A 422 21.29 33.09 -1.97
N GLU A 423 20.79 31.85 -1.88
CA GLU A 423 19.87 31.38 -0.83
C GLU A 423 20.47 30.32 0.11
N LYS A 424 21.71 29.87 -0.09
CA LYS A 424 22.39 28.88 0.80
C LYS A 424 22.55 29.33 2.27
N GLY A 425 22.27 30.60 2.59
CA GLY A 425 22.29 31.14 3.94
C GLY A 425 20.99 31.83 4.41
N LYS A 426 19.97 31.94 3.54
CA LYS A 426 18.65 32.47 3.90
C LYS A 426 17.64 31.37 3.66
N ARG A 427 17.12 30.79 4.76
CA ARG A 427 15.86 30.04 4.71
C ARG A 427 14.88 30.90 3.91
N ILE A 428 14.43 30.37 2.78
CA ILE A 428 13.51 31.06 1.89
C ILE A 428 12.15 31.03 2.59
N GLU A 429 11.92 31.97 3.50
CA GLU A 429 10.67 32.05 4.26
C GLU A 429 9.45 32.43 3.39
N ASN A 430 9.65 32.71 2.09
CA ASN A 430 8.63 33.32 1.22
C ASN A 430 8.39 32.62 -0.13
N HIS A 431 9.01 31.48 -0.43
CA HIS A 431 8.52 30.64 -1.52
C HIS A 431 7.54 29.66 -0.90
N GLU A 432 6.30 29.60 -1.44
CA GLU A 432 5.31 28.57 -1.14
C GLU A 432 5.88 27.19 -1.53
N THR A 433 6.83 26.67 -0.75
CA THR A 433 7.48 25.39 -0.96
C THR A 433 6.50 24.30 -0.57
N HIS A 434 5.61 23.98 -1.50
CA HIS A 434 4.74 22.83 -1.36
C HIS A 434 5.61 21.58 -1.12
N PRO A 435 5.24 20.74 -0.15
CA PRO A 435 6.04 19.58 0.22
C PRO A 435 6.08 18.58 -0.93
N LEU A 436 7.15 17.80 -1.01
CA LEU A 436 7.26 16.70 -1.96
C LEU A 436 6.31 15.59 -1.54
N HIS A 437 5.60 14.98 -2.50
CA HIS A 437 4.60 13.98 -2.17
C HIS A 437 4.47 12.91 -3.25
N SER A 438 4.08 11.70 -2.83
CA SER A 438 3.85 10.54 -3.70
C SER A 438 2.79 9.64 -3.07
N PHE A 439 2.11 8.82 -3.89
CA PHE A 439 1.09 7.90 -3.42
C PHE A 439 1.50 6.44 -3.58
N GLY A 440 1.09 5.62 -2.62
CA GLY A 440 1.25 4.16 -2.69
C GLY A 440 -0.08 3.45 -2.57
N ILE A 441 -0.26 2.36 -3.30
CA ILE A 441 -1.41 1.47 -3.18
C ILE A 441 -0.91 0.07 -2.81
N SER A 442 -1.43 -0.47 -1.70
CA SER A 442 -1.21 -1.86 -1.29
C SER A 442 -2.48 -2.65 -1.50
N ILE A 443 -2.37 -3.74 -2.25
CA ILE A 443 -3.47 -4.65 -2.56
C ILE A 443 -3.13 -5.99 -1.92
N VAL A 444 -3.91 -6.44 -0.93
CA VAL A 444 -3.68 -7.72 -0.26
C VAL A 444 -4.97 -8.52 -0.30
N GLY A 445 -5.01 -9.48 -1.23
CA GLY A 445 -6.25 -10.16 -1.59
C GLY A 445 -7.33 -9.14 -1.94
N HIS A 446 -8.46 -9.19 -1.22
CA HIS A 446 -9.56 -8.28 -1.47
C HIS A 446 -9.37 -6.84 -0.97
N ARG A 447 -8.37 -6.56 -0.12
CA ARG A 447 -8.22 -5.26 0.54
C ARG A 447 -7.38 -4.31 -0.29
N TRP A 448 -7.90 -3.09 -0.53
CA TRP A 448 -7.18 -2.03 -1.24
C TRP A 448 -6.92 -0.86 -0.30
N LEU A 449 -5.64 -0.54 -0.09
CA LEU A 449 -5.19 0.47 0.85
C LEU A 449 -4.35 1.53 0.13
N ILE A 450 -4.58 2.80 0.44
CA ILE A 450 -3.79 3.93 -0.08
C ILE A 450 -2.93 4.54 1.03
N PHE A 451 -1.74 4.98 0.63
CA PHE A 451 -0.75 5.68 1.43
C PHE A 451 -0.40 6.99 0.75
N ALA A 452 -0.22 8.05 1.54
CA ALA A 452 0.34 9.31 1.08
C ALA A 452 1.69 9.51 1.76
N ALA A 453 2.77 9.58 0.98
CA ALA A 453 4.09 9.90 1.49
C ALA A 453 4.40 11.37 1.25
N VAL A 454 4.94 12.04 2.25
CA VAL A 454 5.27 13.47 2.22
C VAL A 454 6.69 13.66 2.76
N LYS A 455 7.47 14.50 2.08
CA LYS A 455 8.80 14.93 2.50
C LYS A 455 8.84 16.46 2.47
N ASN A 456 9.02 17.05 3.64
CA ASN A 456 9.17 18.50 3.78
C ASN A 456 10.64 18.87 3.55
N ASP A 457 10.88 20.05 2.98
CA ASP A 457 12.24 20.55 2.73
C ASP A 457 12.98 20.87 4.05
N ASP A 458 12.25 21.15 5.14
CA ASP A 458 12.80 21.52 6.45
C ASP A 458 13.18 20.32 7.36
N ASP A 459 12.76 19.09 7.04
CA ASP A 459 12.78 17.95 7.96
C ASP A 459 14.04 17.06 7.82
N ASP A 460 15.22 17.63 7.57
CA ASP A 460 16.49 16.88 7.34
C ASP A 460 16.39 15.78 6.23
N GLY A 461 15.33 15.84 5.41
CA GLY A 461 14.99 14.83 4.42
C GLY A 461 14.16 13.64 4.93
N ASP A 462 13.65 13.65 6.16
CA ASP A 462 12.74 12.63 6.67
C ASP A 462 11.47 12.51 5.81
N VAL A 463 10.92 11.29 5.76
CA VAL A 463 9.70 10.96 5.02
C VAL A 463 8.59 10.62 6.01
N ASN A 464 7.46 11.29 5.92
CA ASN A 464 6.24 10.97 6.66
C ASN A 464 5.30 10.18 5.74
N VAL A 465 4.96 8.95 6.12
CA VAL A 465 4.01 8.11 5.39
C VAL A 465 2.70 8.05 6.17
N TYR A 466 1.66 8.64 5.60
CA TYR A 466 0.30 8.64 6.10
C TYR A 466 -0.42 7.42 5.53
N GLY A 467 -0.88 6.51 6.39
CA GLY A 467 -1.50 5.26 5.96
C GLY A 467 -1.56 4.17 7.02
N PRO A 468 -2.25 3.06 6.70
CA PRO A 468 -3.08 2.86 5.51
C PRO A 468 -4.45 3.56 5.60
N ALA A 469 -5.00 4.02 4.48
CA ALA A 469 -6.41 4.41 4.35
C ALA A 469 -7.15 3.45 3.41
N ASN A 470 -8.40 3.12 3.72
CA ASN A 470 -9.19 2.17 2.93
C ASN A 470 -9.70 2.81 1.62
N MET A 471 -9.32 2.25 0.46
CA MET A 471 -9.85 2.65 -0.86
C MET A 471 -11.17 1.95 -1.22
N GLY A 472 -11.39 0.78 -0.65
CA GLY A 472 -12.47 -0.15 -0.95
C GLY A 472 -11.98 -1.59 -0.90
N ASP A 473 -12.81 -2.50 -1.39
CA ASP A 473 -12.49 -3.92 -1.44
C ASP A 473 -13.10 -4.58 -2.68
N THR A 474 -12.59 -5.75 -3.04
CA THR A 474 -13.19 -6.60 -4.09
C THR A 474 -14.13 -7.66 -3.52
N LEU A 475 -14.60 -7.49 -2.27
CA LEU A 475 -15.60 -8.38 -1.65
C LEU A 475 -17.02 -8.02 -2.05
N SER A 476 -17.22 -6.82 -2.60
CA SER A 476 -18.52 -6.28 -2.97
C SER A 476 -18.42 -5.37 -4.20
N CYS A 477 -19.52 -5.26 -4.96
CA CYS A 477 -19.59 -4.32 -6.07
C CYS A 477 -19.44 -2.86 -5.61
N GLU A 478 -19.98 -2.51 -4.43
CA GLU A 478 -19.81 -1.19 -3.82
C GLU A 478 -18.34 -0.91 -3.47
N GLY A 479 -17.63 -1.89 -2.90
CA GLY A 479 -16.20 -1.80 -2.63
C GLY A 479 -15.38 -1.53 -3.89
N ILE A 480 -15.70 -2.21 -5.00
CA ILE A 480 -15.02 -2.00 -6.28
C ILE A 480 -15.32 -0.62 -6.85
N LEU A 481 -16.57 -0.15 -6.75
CA LEU A 481 -16.93 1.21 -7.15
C LEU A 481 -16.16 2.28 -6.36
N ARG A 482 -15.94 2.06 -5.05
CA ARG A 482 -15.10 2.94 -4.23
C ARG A 482 -13.65 2.95 -4.71
N ILE A 483 -13.08 1.80 -5.06
CA ILE A 483 -11.74 1.70 -5.65
C ILE A 483 -11.67 2.49 -6.96
N LEU A 484 -12.64 2.30 -7.86
CA LEU A 484 -12.67 2.98 -9.15
C LEU A 484 -12.77 4.50 -8.99
N ARG A 485 -13.62 5.00 -8.09
CA ARG A 485 -13.73 6.45 -7.81
C ARG A 485 -12.45 7.04 -7.25
N MET A 486 -11.78 6.31 -6.35
CA MET A 486 -10.48 6.73 -5.82
C MET A 486 -9.41 6.80 -6.91
N LEU A 487 -9.39 5.83 -7.84
CA LEU A 487 -8.48 5.84 -8.98
C LEU A 487 -8.82 6.95 -9.99
N GLN A 488 -10.10 7.22 -10.25
CA GLN A 488 -10.53 8.36 -11.07
C GLN A 488 -10.11 9.70 -10.45
N TRP A 489 -10.33 9.86 -9.13
CA TRP A 489 -9.84 11.02 -8.41
C TRP A 489 -8.33 11.14 -8.55
N LEU A 490 -7.58 10.04 -8.36
CA LEU A 490 -6.12 10.04 -8.41
C LEU A 490 -5.60 10.39 -9.81
N LYS A 491 -6.23 9.87 -10.87
CA LYS A 491 -5.93 10.23 -12.26
C LYS A 491 -6.16 11.73 -12.48
N LYS A 492 -7.37 12.22 -12.18
CA LYS A 492 -7.74 13.64 -12.37
C LYS A 492 -6.83 14.55 -11.56
N TRP A 493 -6.56 14.19 -10.31
CA TRP A 493 -5.69 14.95 -9.41
C TRP A 493 -4.24 14.96 -9.93
N GLY A 494 -3.76 13.82 -10.42
CA GLY A 494 -2.46 13.69 -11.09
C GLY A 494 -2.32 14.61 -12.30
N GLU A 495 -3.31 14.60 -13.19
CA GLU A 495 -3.30 15.38 -14.43
C GLU A 495 -3.48 16.89 -14.21
N THR A 496 -4.24 17.29 -13.19
CA THR A 496 -4.63 18.70 -13.00
C THR A 496 -3.83 19.42 -11.92
N GLN A 497 -3.54 18.77 -10.81
CA GLN A 497 -2.89 19.38 -9.65
C GLN A 497 -1.41 18.98 -9.57
N TYR A 498 -1.13 17.67 -9.53
CA TYR A 498 0.25 17.19 -9.42
C TYR A 498 1.11 17.60 -10.60
N TRP A 499 0.60 17.41 -11.82
CA TRP A 499 1.35 17.79 -13.01
C TRP A 499 1.65 19.28 -13.03
N SER A 500 0.66 20.12 -12.77
CA SER A 500 0.84 21.58 -12.70
C SER A 500 1.91 21.96 -11.67
N TRP A 501 1.89 21.31 -10.50
CA TRP A 501 2.93 21.49 -9.49
C TRP A 501 4.31 21.03 -9.96
N LEU A 502 4.41 19.86 -10.60
CA LEU A 502 5.67 19.30 -11.11
C LEU A 502 6.28 20.17 -12.20
N VAL A 503 5.43 20.69 -13.10
CA VAL A 503 5.84 21.63 -14.15
C VAL A 503 6.45 22.88 -13.52
N LYS A 504 5.72 23.57 -12.63
CA LYS A 504 6.19 24.82 -12.01
C LYS A 504 7.40 24.63 -11.10
N SER A 505 7.43 23.54 -10.33
CA SER A 505 8.44 23.34 -9.28
C SER A 505 9.71 22.67 -9.78
N VAL A 506 9.65 21.95 -10.91
CA VAL A 506 10.75 21.10 -11.38
C VAL A 506 11.04 21.35 -12.85
N PHE A 507 10.07 21.21 -13.76
CA PHE A 507 10.38 21.24 -15.21
C PHE A 507 10.67 22.65 -15.75
N GLU A 508 9.88 23.66 -15.40
CA GLU A 508 10.12 25.04 -15.83
C GLU A 508 11.51 25.55 -15.38
N PRO A 509 11.94 25.38 -14.12
CA PRO A 509 13.29 25.78 -13.73
C PRO A 509 14.40 25.00 -14.43
N LEU A 510 14.22 23.69 -14.69
CA LEU A 510 15.18 22.89 -15.47
C LEU A 510 15.28 23.35 -16.93
N LEU A 511 14.17 23.82 -17.50
CA LEU A 511 14.15 24.37 -18.86
C LEU A 511 14.76 25.77 -18.94
N ALA A 512 14.63 26.61 -17.90
CA ALA A 512 15.15 27.97 -17.89
C ALA A 512 16.69 28.06 -18.00
N GLN A 513 17.42 27.05 -17.49
CA GLN A 513 18.88 26.92 -17.68
C GLN A 513 19.29 26.83 -19.16
N SER A 514 18.36 26.44 -20.03
CA SER A 514 18.59 26.29 -21.46
C SER A 514 18.89 27.59 -22.20
N GLU A 515 18.32 28.71 -21.77
CA GLU A 515 18.41 29.95 -22.55
C GLU A 515 19.73 30.68 -22.24
N VAL A 516 20.18 30.64 -20.98
CA VAL A 516 21.40 31.31 -20.51
C VAL A 516 22.68 30.71 -21.10
N LEU A 517 22.75 29.39 -21.27
CA LEU A 517 23.92 28.74 -21.88
C LEU A 517 24.01 28.94 -23.41
N SER A 518 22.89 29.26 -24.07
CA SER A 518 22.87 29.56 -25.52
C SER A 518 23.17 31.03 -25.85
N GLY A 519 22.98 31.94 -24.89
CA GLY A 519 23.25 33.37 -25.04
C GLY A 519 24.73 33.74 -24.89
N ASN A 520 25.46 33.07 -23.99
CA ASN A 520 26.86 33.43 -23.71
C ASN A 520 27.86 33.02 -24.80
N VAL A 521 27.45 32.27 -25.83
CA VAL A 521 28.35 31.92 -26.95
C VAL A 521 28.40 33.02 -28.02
N LYS A 522 27.51 34.03 -27.96
CA LYS A 522 27.45 35.09 -28.98
C LYS A 522 28.19 36.38 -28.62
N GLU A 523 28.67 36.55 -27.38
CA GLU A 523 29.32 37.80 -26.95
C GLU A 523 30.86 37.69 -26.82
N GLU A 524 31.47 36.54 -27.11
CA GLU A 524 32.95 36.40 -27.15
C GLU A 524 33.54 36.44 -28.58
N GLU A 525 32.75 36.78 -29.61
CA GLU A 525 33.22 36.94 -31.01
C GLU A 525 33.08 38.37 -31.59
N GLU A 526 32.95 39.42 -30.76
CA GLU A 526 33.09 40.83 -31.21
C GLU A 526 34.33 41.54 -30.65
#